data_AF-A0ABD6U5V2-F1
#
_entry.id   AF-A0ABD6U5V2-F1
#
_cell.length_a   1.000
_cell.length_b   1.000
_cell.length_c   1.000
_cell.angle_alpha   90.00
_cell.angle_beta   90.00
_cell.angle_gamma   90.00
#
_symmetry.space_group_name_H-M   'P 1'
#
loop_
_entity.id
_entity.type
_entity.pdbx_description
1 polymer ?
#
loop_
_entity_poly.entity_id
_entity_poly.type
_entity_poly.pdbx_seq_one_letter_code
_entity_poly.pdbx_strand_id
1 'polypeptide(L)'
;MNELPPAVRQLVHAGQRQAAIDLLSEYLANDQQEAERRIDQYLEDDPPVHLRGAGVVRASRLNALIWLILIILMALLALIFAL
;
A
#
# COMPACT_ATOMS: atom_id res chain seq x y z
N MET A 1 -3.91 -11.39 -25.88
CA MET A 1 -3.33 -10.64 -24.76
C MET A 1 -4.25 -9.46 -24.51
N ASN A 2 -5.12 -9.55 -23.50
CA ASN A 2 -5.98 -8.42 -23.09
C ASN A 2 -5.16 -7.58 -22.12
N GLU A 3 -4.33 -6.72 -22.68
CA GLU A 3 -3.42 -5.89 -21.90
C GLU A 3 -4.22 -4.81 -21.16
N LEU A 4 -4.05 -4.71 -19.85
CA LEU A 4 -4.64 -3.61 -19.08
C LEU A 4 -4.05 -2.26 -19.55
N PRO A 5 -4.87 -1.21 -19.67
CA PRO A 5 -4.37 0.13 -19.96
C PRO A 5 -3.27 0.56 -18.96
N PRO A 6 -2.28 1.37 -19.39
CA PRO A 6 -1.15 1.75 -18.54
C PRO A 6 -1.57 2.47 -17.24
N ALA A 7 -2.62 3.30 -17.29
CA ALA A 7 -3.16 3.97 -16.11
C ALA A 7 -3.77 2.98 -15.10
N VAL A 8 -4.50 1.96 -15.58
CA VAL A 8 -5.09 0.91 -14.75
C VAL A 8 -3.99 0.07 -14.10
N ARG A 9 -2.91 -0.29 -14.84
CA ARG A 9 -1.76 -1.01 -14.28
C ARG A 9 -1.10 -0.27 -13.13
N GLN A 10 -0.92 1.05 -13.24
CA GLN A 10 -0.35 1.85 -12.14
C GLN A 10 -1.21 1.79 -10.89
N LEU A 11 -2.53 1.86 -11.02
CA LEU A 11 -3.47 1.76 -9.90
C LEU A 11 -3.45 0.36 -9.27
N VAL A 12 -3.40 -0.69 -10.08
CA VAL A 12 -3.27 -2.08 -9.62
C VAL A 12 -1.97 -2.27 -8.82
N HIS A 13 -0.84 -1.79 -9.33
CA HIS A 13 0.45 -1.89 -8.64
C HIS A 13 0.52 -1.02 -7.36
N ALA A 14 -0.22 0.09 -7.30
CA ALA A 14 -0.35 0.92 -6.11
C ALA A 14 -1.24 0.30 -5.03
N GLY A 15 -1.83 -0.88 -5.26
CA GLY A 15 -2.78 -1.52 -4.36
C GLY A 15 -4.17 -0.89 -4.37
N GLN A 16 -4.46 0.01 -5.31
CA GLN A 16 -5.73 0.71 -5.46
C GLN A 16 -6.69 -0.06 -6.37
N ARG A 17 -7.00 -1.32 -6.00
CA ARG A 17 -7.84 -2.23 -6.82
C ARG A 17 -9.18 -1.60 -7.20
N GLN A 18 -9.86 -0.93 -6.27
CA GLN A 18 -11.17 -0.33 -6.55
C GLN A 18 -11.08 0.81 -7.58
N ALA A 19 -10.10 1.71 -7.43
CA ALA A 19 -9.89 2.79 -8.39
C ALA A 19 -9.48 2.25 -9.79
N ALA A 20 -8.74 1.14 -9.83
CA ALA A 20 -8.42 0.46 -11.07
C ALA A 20 -9.67 -0.11 -11.75
N ILE A 21 -10.59 -0.71 -10.98
CA ILE A 21 -11.87 -1.24 -11.49
C ILE A 21 -12.73 -0.10 -12.02
N ASP A 22 -12.90 0.98 -11.26
CA ASP A 22 -13.74 2.11 -11.66
C ASP A 22 -13.21 2.76 -12.95
N LEU A 23 -11.89 2.93 -13.06
CA LEU A 23 -11.27 3.47 -14.27
C LEU A 23 -11.41 2.53 -15.47
N LEU A 24 -11.28 1.22 -15.24
CA LEU A 24 -11.41 0.22 -16.31
C LEU A 24 -12.86 0.05 -16.75
N SER A 25 -13.83 0.15 -15.84
CA SER A 25 -15.25 0.10 -16.19
C SER A 25 -15.61 1.28 -17.07
N GLU A 26 -15.09 2.48 -16.80
CA GLU A 26 -15.31 3.65 -17.65
C GLU A 26 -14.81 3.43 -19.09
N TYR A 27 -13.66 2.78 -19.27
CA TYR A 27 -13.17 2.36 -20.60
C TYR A 27 -14.02 1.26 -21.26
N LEU A 28 -14.71 0.44 -20.47
CA LEU A 28 -15.57 -0.66 -20.92
C LEU A 28 -17.05 -0.25 -21.01
N ALA A 29 -17.34 1.04 -21.23
CA ALA A 29 -18.72 1.56 -21.31
C ALA A 29 -19.55 1.28 -20.04
N ASN A 30 -18.91 1.43 -18.88
CA ASN A 30 -19.47 1.18 -17.55
C ASN A 30 -19.77 -0.30 -17.24
N ASP A 31 -19.14 -1.25 -17.94
CA ASP A 31 -19.21 -2.67 -17.58
C ASP A 31 -18.24 -2.99 -16.44
N GLN A 32 -18.77 -2.87 -15.21
CA GLN A 32 -18.02 -3.13 -13.99
C GLN A 32 -17.66 -4.62 -13.82
N GLN A 33 -18.51 -5.55 -14.26
CA GLN A 33 -18.26 -6.98 -14.11
C GLN A 33 -17.11 -7.46 -15.00
N GLU A 34 -17.05 -6.96 -16.24
CA GLU A 34 -15.95 -7.27 -17.14
C GLU A 34 -14.64 -6.59 -16.69
N ALA A 35 -14.72 -5.38 -16.12
CA ALA A 35 -13.57 -4.71 -15.51
C ALA A 35 -12.98 -5.51 -14.33
N GLU A 36 -13.83 -5.96 -13.42
CA GLU A 36 -13.44 -6.81 -12.29
C GLU A 36 -12.80 -8.11 -12.76
N ARG A 37 -13.45 -8.82 -13.70
CA ARG A 37 -12.93 -10.08 -14.25
C ARG A 37 -11.55 -9.92 -14.86
N ARG A 38 -11.31 -8.83 -15.60
CA ARG A 38 -10.01 -8.56 -16.23
C ARG A 38 -8.92 -8.19 -15.23
N ILE A 39 -9.27 -7.42 -14.20
CA ILE A 39 -8.33 -7.07 -13.13
C ILE A 39 -7.97 -8.31 -12.31
N ASP A 40 -8.94 -9.16 -12.01
CA ASP A 40 -8.68 -10.41 -11.29
C ASP A 40 -7.81 -11.36 -12.10
N GLN A 41 -8.10 -11.56 -13.39
CA GLN A 41 -7.21 -12.33 -14.29
C GLN A 41 -5.78 -11.77 -14.31
N TYR A 42 -5.64 -10.44 -14.40
CA TYR A 42 -4.32 -9.80 -14.40
C TYR A 42 -3.57 -9.99 -13.07
N LEU A 43 -4.28 -9.89 -11.94
CA LEU A 43 -3.71 -10.12 -10.61
C LEU A 43 -3.33 -11.60 -10.38
N GLU A 44 -4.02 -12.52 -11.04
CA GLU A 44 -3.75 -13.95 -10.96
C GLU A 44 -2.53 -14.34 -11.82
N ASP A 45 -2.38 -13.72 -13.00
CA ASP A 45 -1.24 -13.90 -13.90
C ASP A 45 0.04 -13.17 -13.41
N ASP A 46 -0.08 -11.95 -12.87
CA ASP A 46 1.03 -11.14 -12.35
C ASP A 46 0.68 -10.60 -10.95
N PRO A 47 0.81 -11.44 -9.90
CA PRO A 47 0.46 -11.05 -8.55
C PRO A 47 1.35 -9.88 -8.12
N PRO A 48 0.75 -8.74 -7.71
CA PRO A 48 1.52 -7.60 -7.26
C PRO A 48 2.38 -8.07 -6.10
N VAL A 49 3.70 -7.90 -6.23
CA VAL A 49 4.67 -8.17 -5.19
C VAL A 49 4.34 -7.24 -4.03
N HIS A 50 3.42 -7.68 -3.17
CA HIS A 50 3.19 -7.04 -1.90
C HIS A 50 4.53 -7.12 -1.20
N LEU A 51 5.11 -5.96 -0.84
CA LEU A 51 6.27 -5.85 0.01
C LEU A 51 5.91 -6.39 1.42
N ARG A 52 5.57 -7.67 1.53
CA ARG A 52 5.37 -8.39 2.77
C ARG A 52 6.75 -8.69 3.32
N GLY A 53 7.10 -8.00 4.40
CA GLY A 53 8.29 -8.31 5.21
C GLY A 53 9.31 -7.18 5.26
N ALA A 54 10.08 -6.95 4.20
CA ALA A 54 11.29 -6.13 4.31
C ALA A 54 11.04 -4.62 4.53
N GLY A 55 10.04 -4.04 3.86
CA GLY A 55 9.67 -2.62 4.00
C GLY A 55 9.05 -2.28 5.35
N VAL A 56 8.14 -3.14 5.82
CA VAL A 56 7.46 -3.00 7.13
C VAL A 56 8.44 -3.17 8.29
N VAL A 57 9.39 -4.12 8.21
CA VAL A 57 10.38 -4.33 9.27
C VAL A 57 11.34 -3.14 9.38
N ARG A 58 11.74 -2.53 8.26
CA ARG A 58 12.62 -1.34 8.28
C ARG A 58 11.89 -0.11 8.86
N ALA A 59 10.63 0.10 8.48
CA ALA A 59 9.79 1.14 9.05
C ALA A 59 9.53 0.89 10.56
N SER A 60 9.31 -0.36 10.96
CA SER A 60 9.14 -0.77 12.36
C SER A 60 10.37 -0.49 13.22
N ARG A 61 11.58 -0.77 12.71
CA ARG A 61 12.84 -0.48 13.44
C ARG A 61 13.08 1.01 13.64
N LEU A 62 12.90 1.82 12.60
CA LEU A 62 13.02 3.28 12.70
C LEU A 62 11.97 3.85 13.65
N ASN A 63 10.73 3.38 13.54
CA ASN A 63 9.65 3.76 14.44
C ASN A 63 9.96 3.38 15.90
N ALA A 64 10.46 2.17 16.15
CA ALA A 64 10.87 1.73 17.49
C ALA A 64 12.00 2.59 18.06
N LEU A 65 12.96 3.02 17.22
CA LEU A 65 14.05 3.90 17.63
C LEU A 65 13.56 5.29 18.02
N ILE A 66 12.62 5.85 17.26
CA ILE A 66 11.97 7.13 17.56
C ILE A 66 11.23 7.05 18.90
N TRP A 67 10.46 5.98 19.10
CA TRP A 67 9.75 5.73 20.36
C TRP A 67 10.71 5.59 21.55
N LEU A 68 11.82 4.87 21.38
CA LEU A 68 12.84 4.73 22.43
C LEU A 68 13.44 6.09 22.83
N ILE A 69 13.80 6.91 21.86
CA ILE A 69 14.35 8.26 22.11
C ILE A 69 13.34 9.12 22.87
N LEU A 70 12.07 9.11 22.47
CA LEU A 70 11.01 9.87 23.14
C LEU A 70 10.84 9.44 24.60
N ILE A 71 10.87 8.13 24.88
CA ILE A 71 10.77 7.61 26.25
C ILE A 71 11.95 8.07 27.10
N ILE A 72 13.18 7.97 26.58
CA ILE A 72 14.38 8.42 27.29
C ILE A 72 14.32 9.92 27.56
N LEU A 73 13.88 10.72 26.59
CA LEU A 73 13.74 12.17 26.74
C LEU A 73 12.73 12.52 27.85
N MET A 74 11.57 11.85 27.86
CA MET A 74 10.55 12.06 28.90
C MET A 74 11.05 11.64 30.29
N ALA A 75 11.80 10.52 30.38
CA ALA A 75 12.39 10.06 31.63
C ALA A 75 13.44 11.06 32.16
N LEU A 76 14.27 11.63 31.29
CA LEU A 76 15.26 12.65 31.66
C LEU A 76 14.57 13.94 32.14
N LEU A 77 13.55 14.41 31.42
CA LEU A 77 12.78 15.58 31.84
C LEU A 77 12.10 15.35 33.19
N ALA A 78 11.48 14.19 33.39
CA ALA A 78 10.88 13.83 34.67
C ALA A 78 11.91 13.84 35.81
N LEU A 79 13.12 13.32 35.56
CA LEU A 79 14.21 13.34 36.54
C LEU A 79 14.64 14.77 36.89
N ILE A 80 14.74 15.66 35.90
CA ILE A 80 15.11 17.07 36.10
C ILE A 80 14.01 17.81 36.89
N PHE A 81 12.74 17.57 36.58
CA PHE A 81 11.62 18.19 37.31
C PHE A 81 11.41 17.61 38.72
N ALA A 82 11.87 16.38 38.97
CA ALA A 82 11.79 15.75 40.27
C ALA A 82 12.94 16.14 41.22
N LEU A 83 13.98 16.83 40.71
CA LEU A 83 15.12 17.34 41.48
C LEU A 83 14.89 18.79 41.92
#